data_AF-A0A1I4YFP4-F1
#
_entry.id   AF-A0A1I4YFP4-F1
#
_cell.length_a   1.000
_cell.length_b   1.000
_cell.length_c   1.000
_cell.angle_alpha   90.00
_cell.angle_beta   90.00
_cell.angle_gamma   90.00
#
_symmetry.space_group_name_H-M   'P 1'
#
loop_
_entity.id
_entity.type
_entity.pdbx_description
1 polymer ?
#
loop_
_entity_poly.entity_id
_entity_poly.type
_entity_poly.pdbx_seq_one_letter_code
_entity_poly.pdbx_strand_id
1 'polypeptide(L)'
;MKGIILLAASAALATTFTASAGILKDGSWSASGCGTMPEAPVIDSSSAEAFNQSIGKLNDWQQQIQTYHDCMVKEANADSSAINQAATQEQAKINEAVEKMNKEVTAAKKKAEQRSPSSPSMAPPIGSMPGGAGY
;
A
#
# COMPACT_ATOMS: atom_id res chain seq x y z
N MET A 1 -54.16 -13.18 -33.08
CA MET A 1 -54.29 -12.89 -31.64
C MET A 1 -53.70 -14.03 -30.83
N LYS A 2 -52.72 -13.73 -29.97
CA LYS A 2 -52.22 -14.44 -28.76
C LYS A 2 -50.70 -14.33 -28.72
N GLY A 3 -50.21 -13.27 -28.10
CA GLY A 3 -48.85 -13.18 -27.56
C GLY A 3 -48.99 -12.79 -26.10
N ILE A 4 -48.66 -13.72 -25.19
CA ILE A 4 -48.49 -13.40 -23.78
C ILE A 4 -46.98 -13.38 -23.56
N ILE A 5 -46.44 -12.16 -23.43
CA ILE A 5 -45.04 -11.89 -23.15
C ILE A 5 -44.82 -12.07 -21.65
N LEU A 6 -43.89 -12.95 -21.30
CA LEU A 6 -43.35 -13.14 -19.95
C LEU A 6 -42.55 -11.89 -19.54
N LEU A 7 -43.06 -11.14 -18.57
CA LEU A 7 -42.31 -10.07 -17.89
C LEU A 7 -41.42 -10.71 -16.82
N ALA A 8 -40.15 -10.96 -17.18
CA ALA A 8 -39.09 -11.21 -16.23
C ALA A 8 -38.70 -9.88 -15.57
N ALA A 9 -39.08 -9.68 -14.31
CA ALA A 9 -38.63 -8.56 -13.50
C ALA A 9 -37.16 -8.80 -13.09
N SER A 10 -36.23 -8.30 -13.91
CA SER A 10 -34.81 -8.21 -13.55
C SER A 10 -34.63 -7.08 -12.55
N ALA A 11 -34.66 -7.40 -11.26
CA ALA A 11 -34.17 -6.50 -10.22
C ALA A 11 -32.65 -6.37 -10.37
N ALA A 12 -32.21 -5.34 -11.08
CA ALA A 12 -30.80 -4.97 -11.15
C ALA A 12 -30.35 -4.49 -9.76
N LEU A 13 -29.63 -5.35 -9.05
CA LEU A 13 -28.85 -4.96 -7.87
C LEU A 13 -27.76 -3.97 -8.32
N ALA A 14 -28.03 -2.68 -8.13
CA ALA A 14 -27.03 -1.64 -8.27
C ALA A 14 -26.02 -1.79 -7.13
N THR A 15 -24.96 -2.56 -7.35
CA THR A 15 -23.79 -2.53 -6.48
C THR A 15 -23.11 -1.18 -6.69
N THR A 16 -23.39 -0.21 -5.82
CA THR A 16 -22.61 1.03 -5.75
C THR A 16 -21.20 0.66 -5.35
N PHE A 17 -20.29 0.63 -6.32
CA PHE A 17 -18.85 0.62 -6.06
C PHE A 17 -18.48 1.99 -5.52
N THR A 18 -18.62 2.19 -4.21
CA THR A 18 -17.95 3.31 -3.55
C THR A 18 -16.45 3.04 -3.72
N ALA A 19 -15.77 3.87 -4.49
CA ALA A 19 -14.32 3.87 -4.52
C ALA A 19 -13.84 4.23 -3.10
N SER A 20 -13.58 3.18 -2.31
CA SER A 20 -13.10 3.27 -0.94
C SER A 20 -11.61 3.61 -1.01
N ALA A 21 -11.30 4.88 -0.88
CA ALA A 21 -9.97 5.34 -0.55
C ALA A 21 -10.15 6.45 0.47
N GLY A 22 -10.17 6.07 1.74
CA GLY A 22 -10.02 7.01 2.82
C GLY A 22 -8.71 7.79 2.65
N ILE A 23 -8.62 8.94 3.32
CA ILE A 23 -7.47 9.82 3.18
C ILE A 23 -6.53 9.54 4.34
N LEU A 24 -5.32 9.05 4.04
CA LEU A 24 -4.19 9.02 4.97
C LEU A 24 -3.30 10.24 4.72
N LYS A 25 -3.27 11.17 5.68
CA LYS A 25 -2.44 12.38 5.62
C LYS A 25 -1.79 12.63 6.97
N ASP A 26 -0.48 12.84 6.97
CA ASP A 26 0.31 13.18 8.17
C ASP A 26 0.08 12.19 9.35
N GLY A 27 -0.09 10.91 9.03
CA GLY A 27 -0.36 9.85 10.02
C GLY A 27 -1.81 9.79 10.53
N SER A 28 -2.68 10.68 10.05
CA SER A 28 -4.12 10.66 10.33
C SER A 28 -4.87 10.04 9.17
N TRP A 29 -5.65 9.00 9.46
CA TRP A 29 -6.55 8.38 8.49
C TRP A 29 -7.99 8.77 8.77
N SER A 30 -8.74 9.01 7.70
CA SER A 30 -10.18 9.26 7.76
C SER A 30 -10.90 8.48 6.66
N ALA A 31 -12.01 7.84 7.01
CA ALA A 31 -12.87 7.18 6.04
C ALA A 31 -13.55 8.23 5.15
N SER A 32 -13.71 7.87 3.88
CA SER A 32 -14.39 8.65 2.86
C SER A 32 -15.84 8.23 2.66
N GLY A 33 -16.17 6.96 2.94
CA GLY A 33 -17.47 6.37 2.61
C GLY A 33 -18.43 6.14 3.78
N CYS A 34 -17.96 6.22 5.03
CA CYS A 34 -18.75 5.80 6.19
C CYS A 34 -19.73 6.85 6.75
N GLY A 35 -19.74 8.05 6.18
CA GLY A 35 -20.55 9.16 6.68
C GLY A 35 -20.06 9.69 8.03
N THR A 36 -20.97 10.25 8.83
CA THR A 36 -20.66 10.85 10.13
C THR A 36 -20.88 9.87 11.27
N MET A 37 -20.03 9.92 12.30
CA MET A 37 -20.22 9.16 13.53
C MET A 37 -21.57 9.54 14.19
N PRO A 38 -22.45 8.55 14.48
CA PRO A 38 -23.69 8.81 15.21
C PRO A 38 -23.44 9.36 16.61
N GLU A 39 -24.12 10.45 16.97
CA GLU A 39 -24.02 11.08 18.28
C GLU A 39 -24.74 10.25 19.35
N ALA A 40 -24.07 10.03 20.49
CA ALA A 40 -24.64 9.26 21.59
C ALA A 40 -25.82 10.01 22.23
N PRO A 41 -26.97 9.36 22.45
CA PRO A 41 -28.13 10.02 23.06
C PRO A 41 -27.90 10.28 24.55
N VAL A 42 -28.47 11.38 25.03
CA VAL A 42 -28.54 11.66 26.48
C VAL A 42 -29.66 10.82 27.10
N ILE A 43 -29.34 10.17 28.23
CA ILE A 43 -30.33 9.41 29.00
C ILE A 43 -31.01 10.35 29.99
N ASP A 44 -32.33 10.50 29.84
CA ASP A 44 -33.16 11.30 30.73
C ASP A 44 -33.79 10.39 31.79
N SER A 45 -33.42 10.59 33.05
CA SER A 45 -33.95 9.82 34.20
C SER A 45 -34.95 10.61 35.05
N SER A 46 -35.45 11.75 34.56
CA SER A 46 -36.37 12.62 35.30
C SER A 46 -37.74 11.98 35.58
N SER A 47 -38.15 11.03 34.75
CA SER A 47 -39.36 10.23 34.93
C SER A 47 -39.23 8.86 34.25
N ALA A 48 -40.11 7.92 34.63
CA ALA A 48 -40.14 6.60 33.98
C ALA A 48 -40.45 6.70 32.47
N GLU A 49 -41.30 7.65 32.08
CA GLU A 49 -41.63 7.88 30.66
C GLU A 49 -40.43 8.43 29.89
N ALA A 50 -39.76 9.46 30.42
CA ALA A 50 -38.57 10.04 29.80
C ALA A 50 -37.45 9.00 29.66
N PHE A 51 -37.26 8.16 30.69
CA PHE A 51 -36.29 7.08 30.66
C PHE A 51 -36.60 6.05 29.56
N ASN A 52 -37.85 5.58 29.47
CA ASN A 52 -38.26 4.64 28.43
C ASN A 52 -38.06 5.21 27.02
N GLN A 53 -38.31 6.50 26.81
CA GLN A 53 -38.00 7.17 25.54
C GLN A 53 -36.50 7.21 25.24
N SER A 54 -35.66 7.48 26.24
CA SER A 54 -34.19 7.42 26.10
C SER A 54 -33.68 6.02 25.76
N ILE A 55 -34.30 4.96 26.28
CA ILE A 55 -33.95 3.58 25.90
C ILE A 55 -34.23 3.31 24.42
N GLY A 56 -35.33 3.81 23.87
CA GLY A 56 -35.61 3.73 22.44
C GLY A 56 -34.50 4.38 21.60
N LYS A 57 -34.13 5.62 21.93
CA LYS A 57 -33.04 6.35 21.26
C LYS A 57 -31.70 5.63 21.36
N LEU A 58 -31.41 5.03 22.53
CA LEU A 58 -30.20 4.26 22.75
C LEU A 58 -30.12 3.03 21.86
N ASN A 59 -31.23 2.31 21.69
CA ASN A 59 -31.28 1.12 20.82
C ASN A 59 -31.05 1.50 19.35
N ASP A 60 -31.66 2.60 18.89
CA ASP A 60 -31.46 3.11 17.53
C ASP A 60 -30.00 3.53 17.31
N TRP A 61 -29.42 4.26 18.26
CA TRP A 61 -28.01 4.65 18.22
C TRP A 61 -27.08 3.44 18.19
N GLN A 62 -27.35 2.38 18.97
CA GLN A 62 -26.54 1.16 18.98
C GLN A 62 -26.48 0.50 17.59
N GLN A 63 -27.59 0.46 16.86
CA GLN A 63 -27.62 -0.08 15.50
C GLN A 63 -26.83 0.80 14.52
N GLN A 64 -27.00 2.12 14.63
CA GLN A 64 -26.31 3.08 13.77
C GLN A 64 -24.80 3.07 14.00
N ILE A 65 -24.35 3.06 15.27
CA ILE A 65 -22.92 3.07 15.61
C ILE A 65 -22.25 1.76 15.19
N GLN A 66 -22.94 0.62 15.30
CA GLN A 66 -22.43 -0.66 14.80
C GLN A 66 -22.25 -0.62 13.28
N THR A 67 -23.25 -0.10 12.55
CA THR A 67 -23.16 0.05 11.09
C THR A 67 -22.01 0.95 10.67
N TYR A 68 -21.83 2.09 11.36
CA TYR A 68 -20.72 3.01 11.14
C TYR A 68 -19.37 2.33 11.43
N HIS A 69 -19.26 1.62 12.55
CA HIS A 69 -18.04 0.92 12.94
C HIS A 69 -17.65 -0.17 11.93
N ASP A 70 -18.62 -0.98 11.48
CA ASP A 70 -18.37 -2.03 10.50
C ASP A 70 -17.91 -1.46 9.15
N CYS A 71 -18.47 -0.32 8.75
CA CYS A 71 -17.96 0.41 7.60
C CYS A 71 -16.51 0.87 7.81
N MET A 72 -16.21 1.49 8.95
CA MET A 72 -14.86 1.97 9.29
C MET A 72 -13.82 0.85 9.21
N VAL A 73 -14.13 -0.30 9.81
CA VAL A 73 -13.25 -1.48 9.78
C VAL A 73 -13.03 -1.98 8.36
N LYS A 74 -14.10 -2.07 7.56
CA LYS A 74 -14.00 -2.52 6.17
C LYS A 74 -13.12 -1.59 5.33
N GLU A 75 -13.34 -0.28 5.43
CA GLU A 75 -12.59 0.71 4.65
C GLU A 75 -11.13 0.76 5.09
N ALA A 76 -10.85 0.81 6.39
CA ALA A 76 -9.49 0.83 6.92
C ALA A 76 -8.67 -0.38 6.46
N ASN A 77 -9.27 -1.58 6.46
CA ASN A 77 -8.60 -2.79 6.01
C ASN A 77 -8.33 -2.78 4.49
N ALA A 78 -9.28 -2.30 3.70
CA ALA A 78 -9.11 -2.16 2.25
C ALA A 78 -7.97 -1.18 1.92
N ASP A 79 -7.98 0.00 2.55
CA ASP A 79 -6.96 1.03 2.36
C ASP A 79 -5.58 0.56 2.80
N SER A 80 -5.49 -0.08 3.98
CA SER A 80 -4.23 -0.65 4.47
C SER A 80 -3.67 -1.69 3.50
N SER A 81 -4.52 -2.57 2.94
CA SER A 81 -4.08 -3.54 1.93
C SER A 81 -3.59 -2.85 0.66
N ALA A 82 -4.32 -1.84 0.16
CA ALA A 82 -3.96 -1.11 -1.05
C ALA A 82 -2.63 -0.36 -0.90
N ILE A 83 -2.43 0.32 0.24
CA ILE A 83 -1.18 1.03 0.56
C ILE A 83 -0.01 0.05 0.63
N ASN A 84 -0.17 -1.07 1.34
CA ASN A 84 0.88 -2.08 1.44
C ASN A 84 1.25 -2.66 0.07
N GLN A 85 0.26 -3.01 -0.76
CA GLN A 85 0.50 -3.50 -2.11
C GLN A 85 1.24 -2.47 -2.96
N ALA A 86 0.80 -1.21 -2.94
CA ALA A 86 1.45 -0.14 -3.70
C ALA A 86 2.90 0.09 -3.24
N ALA A 87 3.14 0.12 -1.93
CA ALA A 87 4.47 0.28 -1.37
C ALA A 87 5.40 -0.90 -1.74
N THR A 88 4.92 -2.14 -1.61
CA THR A 88 5.68 -3.33 -2.01
C THR A 88 5.99 -3.35 -3.50
N GLN A 89 5.03 -2.98 -4.35
CA GLN A 89 5.25 -2.89 -5.80
C GLN A 89 6.32 -1.85 -6.14
N GLU A 90 6.30 -0.69 -5.48
CA GLU A 90 7.29 0.35 -5.72
C GLU A 90 8.69 -0.07 -5.25
N GLN A 91 8.79 -0.70 -4.07
CA GLN A 91 10.04 -1.29 -3.58
C GLN A 91 10.59 -2.34 -4.56
N ALA A 92 9.72 -3.19 -5.13
CA ALA A 92 10.15 -4.20 -6.09
C ALA A 92 10.74 -3.58 -7.36
N LYS A 93 10.11 -2.53 -7.91
CA LYS A 93 10.65 -1.79 -9.07
C LYS A 93 12.01 -1.17 -8.78
N ILE A 94 12.18 -0.58 -7.59
CA ILE A 94 13.46 0.01 -7.18
C ILE A 94 14.54 -1.08 -7.11
N ASN A 95 14.23 -2.21 -6.47
CA ASN A 95 15.17 -3.33 -6.36
C ASN A 95 15.58 -3.87 -7.74
N GLU A 96 14.62 -4.04 -8.67
CA GLU A 96 14.89 -4.46 -10.04
C GLU A 96 15.81 -3.46 -10.78
N ALA A 97 15.55 -2.16 -10.64
CA ALA A 97 16.37 -1.12 -11.25
C ALA A 97 17.81 -1.14 -10.69
N VAL A 98 17.96 -1.31 -9.38
CA VAL A 98 19.27 -1.43 -8.72
C VAL A 98 20.02 -2.67 -9.19
N GLU A 99 19.35 -3.83 -9.24
CA GLU A 99 19.95 -5.07 -9.76
C GLU A 99 20.41 -4.94 -11.21
N LYS A 100 19.60 -4.31 -12.06
CA LYS A 100 19.94 -4.06 -13.46
C LYS A 100 21.19 -3.19 -13.57
N MET A 101 21.24 -2.08 -12.83
CA MET A 101 22.40 -1.19 -12.81
C MET A 101 23.66 -1.92 -12.33
N ASN A 102 23.57 -2.76 -11.29
CA ASN A 102 24.70 -3.53 -10.80
C ASN A 102 25.23 -4.53 -11.85
N LYS A 103 24.34 -5.18 -12.60
CA LYS A 103 24.72 -6.06 -13.72
C LYS A 103 25.41 -5.28 -14.84
N GLU A 104 24.88 -4.12 -15.22
CA GLU A 104 25.46 -3.25 -16.25
C GLU A 104 26.85 -2.75 -15.86
N VAL A 105 27.02 -2.27 -14.62
CA VAL A 105 28.32 -1.83 -14.08
C VAL A 105 29.33 -2.99 -14.07
N THR A 106 28.91 -4.18 -13.63
CA THR A 106 29.78 -5.36 -13.62
C THR A 106 30.23 -5.75 -15.03
N ALA A 107 29.31 -5.74 -16.00
CA ALA A 107 29.62 -6.03 -17.40
C ALA A 107 30.56 -4.97 -18.01
N ALA A 108 30.32 -3.69 -17.72
CA ALA A 108 31.17 -2.58 -18.16
C ALA A 108 32.58 -2.68 -17.58
N LYS A 109 32.71 -3.01 -16.28
CA LYS A 109 34.00 -3.23 -15.62
C LYS A 109 34.78 -4.35 -16.29
N LYS A 110 34.16 -5.52 -16.50
CA LYS A 110 34.78 -6.65 -17.19
C LYS A 110 35.25 -6.27 -18.60
N LYS A 111 34.43 -5.51 -19.34
CA LYS A 111 34.79 -5.02 -20.68
C LYS A 111 35.94 -4.02 -20.65
N ALA A 112 36.03 -3.16 -19.64
CA ALA A 112 37.12 -2.21 -19.46
C ALA A 112 38.44 -2.94 -19.14
N GLU A 113 38.41 -3.92 -18.24
CA GLU A 113 39.57 -4.76 -17.90
C GLU A 113 40.09 -5.55 -19.12
N GLN A 114 39.19 -6.10 -19.94
CA GLN A 114 39.56 -6.78 -21.19
C GLN A 114 40.14 -5.84 -22.26
N ARG A 115 39.78 -4.55 -22.23
CA ARG A 115 40.26 -3.52 -23.16
C ARG A 115 41.59 -2.90 -22.73
N SER A 116 42.05 -3.18 -21.51
CA SER A 116 43.42 -2.91 -21.09
C SER A 116 44.28 -4.13 -21.42
N PRO A 117 44.94 -4.21 -22.60
CA PRO A 117 46.06 -5.12 -22.73
C PRO A 117 47.08 -4.70 -21.68
N SER A 118 47.52 -5.67 -20.88
CA SER A 118 48.74 -5.59 -20.12
C SER A 118 49.77 -4.79 -20.92
N SER A 119 50.16 -3.62 -20.42
CA SER A 119 51.45 -3.05 -20.81
C SER A 119 52.45 -4.21 -20.71
N PRO A 120 53.23 -4.51 -21.77
CA PRO A 120 54.30 -5.47 -21.62
C PRO A 120 55.14 -4.95 -20.47
N SER A 121 55.22 -5.71 -19.37
CA SER A 121 56.21 -5.47 -18.35
C SER A 121 57.54 -5.48 -19.10
N MET A 122 58.12 -4.29 -19.31
CA MET A 122 59.52 -4.17 -19.67
C MET A 122 60.29 -4.65 -18.45
N ALA A 123 60.35 -5.97 -18.27
CA ALA A 123 61.39 -6.57 -17.47
C ALA A 123 62.71 -6.15 -18.15
N PRO A 124 63.60 -5.40 -17.47
CA PRO A 124 64.89 -5.09 -18.05
C PRO A 124 65.64 -6.41 -18.29
N PRO A 125 66.49 -6.47 -19.33
CA PRO A 125 67.20 -7.71 -19.65
C PRO A 125 68.07 -8.13 -18.48
N ILE A 126 67.97 -9.41 -18.11
CA ILE A 126 68.94 -10.09 -17.26
C ILE A 126 70.27 -10.05 -17.99
N GLY A 127 71.22 -9.26 -17.47
CA GLY A 127 72.54 -9.12 -18.07
C GLY A 127 73.51 -8.33 -17.20
N SER A 128 74.40 -9.06 -16.53
CA SER A 128 75.75 -8.68 -16.10
C SER A 128 75.93 -8.01 -14.72
N MET A 129 76.41 -8.83 -13.78
CA MET A 129 77.13 -8.56 -12.50
C MET A 129 78.35 -7.61 -12.68
N PRO A 130 79.25 -7.32 -11.69
CA PRO A 130 79.29 -7.59 -10.24
C PRO A 130 79.72 -6.39 -9.35
N GLY A 131 79.54 -6.51 -8.02
CA GLY A 131 80.46 -5.95 -7.04
C GLY A 131 80.07 -4.63 -6.37
N GLY A 132 80.27 -4.58 -5.04
CA GLY A 132 80.31 -3.33 -4.28
C GLY A 132 79.69 -3.44 -2.89
N ALA A 133 80.41 -4.03 -1.95
CA ALA A 133 80.16 -3.84 -0.53
C ALA A 133 80.35 -2.36 -0.14
N GLY A 134 79.56 -1.87 0.83
CA GLY A 134 79.83 -0.56 1.42
C GLY A 134 78.73 -0.02 2.34
N TYR A 135 78.89 -0.35 3.62
CA TYR A 135 78.41 0.31 4.85
C TYR A 135 76.89 0.46 5.09
#